data_AF-A0A4V2A7V1-F1
#
_entry.id   AF-A0A4V2A7V1-F1
#
_cell.length_a   1.000
_cell.length_b   1.000
_cell.length_c   1.000
_cell.angle_alpha   90.00
_cell.angle_beta   90.00
_cell.angle_gamma   90.00
#
_symmetry.space_group_name_H-M   'P 1'
#
loop_
_entity.id
_entity.type
_entity.pdbx_description
1 polymer ?
#
loop_
_entity_poly.entity_id
_entity_poly.type
_entity_poly.pdbx_seq_one_letter_code
_entity_poly.pdbx_strand_id
1 'polypeptide(L)'
;MAAKDYLELILNPFDILRTKKVLHVNPTVMPERKIAADTEIMVYEYDMESMESYSLKSVEDCYSFLRTESKTWINVDGLRKDDVEKLCTHFGIHQLITEDILSIGQRPKTDEINGLVFCLLSMLYFNEEQSSVETEQVSIILGRNFVISFQEDASRDVFDPVREKLKIFGSK
;
A
#
# COMPACT_ATOMS: atom_id res chain seq x y z
N MET A 1 4.74 -48.58 7.26
CA MET A 1 4.06 -47.40 6.66
C MET A 1 3.57 -47.81 5.29
N ALA A 2 2.26 -48.00 5.13
CA ALA A 2 1.68 -48.40 3.85
C ALA A 2 1.74 -47.22 2.86
N ALA A 3 2.20 -47.48 1.64
CA ALA A 3 2.15 -46.51 0.56
C ALA A 3 0.67 -46.20 0.27
N LYS A 4 0.27 -44.93 0.36
CA LYS A 4 -1.08 -44.51 0.00
C LYS A 4 -1.25 -44.69 -1.49
N ASP A 5 -2.24 -45.49 -1.88
CA ASP A 5 -2.54 -45.80 -3.27
C ASP A 5 -3.35 -44.64 -3.87
N TYR A 6 -2.64 -43.68 -4.48
CA TYR A 6 -3.24 -42.46 -5.04
C TYR A 6 -4.23 -42.73 -6.20
N LEU A 7 -4.27 -43.97 -6.71
CA LEU A 7 -5.22 -44.40 -7.72
C LEU A 7 -6.67 -44.44 -7.21
N GLU A 8 -6.89 -44.69 -5.92
CA GLU A 8 -8.24 -44.68 -5.33
C GLU A 8 -8.88 -43.28 -5.35
N LEU A 9 -8.07 -42.22 -5.23
CA LEU A 9 -8.52 -40.82 -5.31
C LEU A 9 -9.02 -40.41 -6.71
N ILE A 10 -8.58 -41.11 -7.76
CA ILE A 10 -8.97 -40.84 -9.15
C ILE A 10 -10.26 -41.59 -9.50
N LEU A 11 -10.49 -42.75 -8.89
CA LEU A 11 -11.60 -43.65 -9.23
C LEU A 11 -12.91 -43.34 -8.50
N ASN A 12 -12.88 -42.56 -7.42
CA ASN A 12 -14.09 -42.21 -6.65
C ASN A 12 -14.70 -40.87 -7.12
N PRO A 13 -15.84 -40.86 -7.85
CA PRO A 13 -16.44 -39.64 -8.39
C PRO A 13 -16.90 -38.66 -7.31
N PHE A 14 -17.12 -39.11 -6.07
CA PHE A 14 -17.47 -38.25 -4.94
C PHE A 14 -16.27 -37.52 -4.32
N ASP A 15 -15.05 -38.08 -4.39
CA ASP A 15 -13.83 -37.39 -3.92
C ASP A 15 -13.33 -36.33 -4.92
N ILE A 16 -13.70 -36.46 -6.20
CA ILE A 16 -13.50 -35.42 -7.22
C ILE A 16 -14.35 -34.17 -6.90
N LEU A 17 -15.54 -34.34 -6.31
CA LEU A 17 -16.38 -33.23 -5.84
C LEU A 17 -15.80 -32.56 -4.59
N ARG A 18 -15.18 -33.35 -3.71
CA ARG A 18 -14.47 -32.84 -2.52
C ARG A 18 -13.26 -31.99 -2.91
N THR A 19 -12.46 -32.44 -3.88
CA THR A 19 -11.32 -31.66 -4.40
C THR A 19 -11.76 -30.42 -5.18
N LYS A 20 -12.88 -30.47 -5.93
CA LYS A 20 -13.49 -29.27 -6.54
C LYS A 20 -13.90 -28.20 -5.52
N LYS A 21 -14.42 -28.59 -4.35
CA LYS A 21 -14.73 -27.64 -3.26
C LYS A 21 -13.48 -27.01 -2.65
N VAL A 22 -12.37 -27.76 -2.60
CA VAL A 22 -11.08 -27.27 -2.07
C VAL A 22 -10.39 -26.30 -3.04
N LEU A 23 -10.69 -26.38 -4.35
CA LEU A 23 -10.16 -25.51 -5.39
C LEU A 23 -11.03 -24.28 -5.68
N HIS A 24 -12.05 -24.01 -4.87
CA HIS A 24 -12.83 -22.78 -5.00
C HIS A 24 -11.97 -21.61 -4.52
N VAL A 25 -11.20 -21.05 -5.44
CA VAL A 25 -10.48 -19.79 -5.22
C VAL A 25 -11.44 -18.64 -5.45
N ASN A 26 -11.46 -17.69 -4.52
CA ASN A 26 -12.21 -16.46 -4.74
C ASN A 26 -11.60 -15.75 -5.96
N PRO A 27 -12.41 -15.34 -6.95
CA PRO A 27 -11.90 -14.66 -8.12
C PRO A 27 -11.25 -13.33 -7.71
N THR A 28 -10.07 -13.04 -8.28
CA THR A 28 -9.41 -11.74 -8.13
C THR A 28 -9.97 -10.78 -9.18
N VAL A 29 -10.47 -9.64 -8.74
CA VAL A 29 -10.89 -8.56 -9.65
C VAL A 29 -9.64 -7.84 -10.14
N MET A 30 -9.52 -7.63 -11.45
CA MET A 30 -8.42 -6.84 -11.98
C MET A 30 -8.57 -5.39 -11.51
N PRO A 31 -7.49 -4.77 -10.98
CA PRO A 31 -7.56 -3.39 -10.53
C PRO A 31 -7.77 -2.47 -11.73
N GLU A 32 -8.84 -1.66 -11.66
CA GLU A 32 -9.03 -0.50 -12.54
C GLU A 32 -8.71 0.76 -11.74
N ARG A 33 -7.66 1.49 -12.14
CA ARG A 33 -7.35 2.77 -11.51
C ARG A 33 -8.34 3.82 -11.99
N LYS A 34 -9.13 4.36 -11.07
CA LYS A 34 -9.90 5.58 -11.30
C LYS A 34 -8.99 6.77 -11.06
N ILE A 35 -8.96 7.72 -11.99
CA ILE A 35 -8.23 8.97 -11.78
C ILE A 35 -8.92 9.72 -10.64
N ALA A 36 -8.18 9.98 -9.56
CA ALA A 36 -8.69 10.74 -8.43
C ALA A 36 -9.00 12.19 -8.85
N ALA A 37 -10.17 12.70 -8.44
CA ALA A 37 -10.55 14.09 -8.71
C ALA A 37 -9.68 15.05 -7.90
N ASP A 38 -9.43 14.69 -6.64
CA ASP A 38 -8.65 15.43 -5.67
C ASP A 38 -7.62 14.50 -5.01
N THR A 39 -6.56 15.09 -4.48
CA THR A 39 -5.55 14.38 -3.68
C THR A 39 -5.68 14.85 -2.25
N GLU A 40 -5.88 13.92 -1.32
CA GLU A 40 -5.92 14.18 0.11
C GLU A 40 -4.55 13.87 0.70
N ILE A 41 -4.03 14.80 1.51
CA ILE A 41 -2.70 14.65 2.10
C ILE A 41 -2.80 14.82 3.60
N MET A 42 -2.36 13.77 4.30
CA MET A 42 -2.27 13.76 5.76
C MET A 42 -0.82 13.60 6.17
N VAL A 43 -0.31 14.55 6.95
CA VAL A 43 1.05 14.51 7.47
C VAL A 43 0.99 14.24 8.97
N TYR A 44 1.80 13.30 9.42
CA TYR A 44 1.98 12.91 10.81
C TYR A 44 3.43 13.18 11.19
N GLU A 45 3.66 14.21 11.98
CA GLU A 45 4.98 14.52 12.54
C GLU A 45 5.05 13.97 13.95
N TYR A 46 6.11 13.24 14.27
CA TYR A 46 6.24 12.59 15.56
C TYR A 46 7.69 12.47 16.02
N ASP A 47 7.84 12.43 17.34
CA ASP A 47 9.08 12.13 18.02
C ASP A 47 8.83 11.11 19.16
N MET A 48 9.69 11.08 20.19
CA MET A 48 9.51 10.15 21.32
C MET A 48 8.45 10.61 22.33
N GLU A 49 8.07 11.89 22.30
CA GLU A 49 7.29 12.58 23.33
C GLU A 49 5.99 13.18 22.81
N SER A 50 5.87 13.44 21.50
CA SER A 50 4.76 14.13 20.88
C SER A 50 4.45 13.62 19.47
N MET A 51 3.21 13.81 19.05
CA MET A 51 2.73 13.48 17.72
C MET A 51 1.68 14.50 17.29
N GLU A 52 1.88 15.11 16.13
CA GLU A 52 1.03 16.15 15.54
C GLU A 52 0.59 15.73 14.14
N SER A 53 -0.67 16.00 13.78
CA SER A 53 -1.21 15.72 12.46
C SER A 53 -1.71 16.95 11.75
N TYR A 54 -1.47 16.99 10.44
CA TYR A 54 -1.79 18.09 9.56
C TYR A 54 -2.54 17.56 8.34
N SER A 55 -3.68 18.18 8.02
CA SER A 55 -4.39 17.96 6.75
C SER A 55 -3.97 19.06 5.78
N LEU A 56 -3.35 18.69 4.67
CA LEU A 56 -2.80 19.60 3.68
C LEU A 56 -3.64 19.55 2.40
N LYS A 57 -3.68 20.68 1.68
CA LYS A 57 -4.43 20.81 0.42
C LYS A 57 -3.57 20.71 -0.83
N SER A 58 -2.25 20.88 -0.67
CA SER A 58 -1.29 20.92 -1.78
C SER A 58 -0.04 20.14 -1.43
N VAL A 59 0.56 19.48 -2.43
CA VAL A 59 1.84 18.77 -2.25
C VAL A 59 2.99 19.71 -1.89
N GLU A 60 2.90 20.98 -2.30
CA GLU A 60 3.88 22.01 -2.01
C GLU A 60 3.94 22.36 -0.51
N ASP A 61 2.84 22.19 0.22
CA ASP A 61 2.80 22.39 1.68
C ASP A 61 3.62 21.32 2.42
N CYS A 62 3.90 20.17 1.78
CA CYS A 62 4.70 19.10 2.35
C CYS A 62 6.20 19.44 2.38
N TYR A 63 6.65 20.43 1.59
CA TYR A 63 8.07 20.71 1.36
C TYR A 63 8.81 21.19 2.62
N SER A 64 8.09 21.81 3.56
CA SER A 64 8.63 22.25 4.84
C SER A 64 9.13 21.07 5.69
N PHE A 65 8.45 19.93 5.65
CA PHE A 65 8.76 18.74 6.45
C PHE A 65 10.04 18.01 5.99
N LEU A 66 10.57 18.31 4.81
CA LEU A 66 11.88 17.78 4.42
C LEU A 66 13.03 18.37 5.26
N ARG A 67 12.80 19.52 5.90
CA ARG A 67 13.82 20.27 6.64
C ARG A 67 13.75 20.06 8.15
N THR A 68 12.75 19.35 8.65
CA THR A 68 12.57 19.12 10.08
C THR A 68 13.46 17.96 10.55
N GLU A 69 13.87 18.00 11.82
CA GLU A 69 14.65 16.92 12.45
C GLU A 69 13.76 15.80 13.03
N SER A 70 12.46 16.09 13.13
CA SER A 70 11.40 15.16 13.51
C SER A 70 11.23 14.05 12.47
N LYS A 71 10.55 12.97 12.87
CA LYS A 71 10.15 11.91 11.93
C LYS A 71 8.80 12.31 11.35
N THR A 72 8.68 12.25 10.03
CA THR A 72 7.45 12.62 9.35
C THR A 72 6.91 11.47 8.52
N TRP A 73 5.63 11.18 8.64
CA TRP A 73 4.92 10.30 7.72
C TRP A 73 3.92 11.12 6.91
N ILE A 74 4.09 11.11 5.59
CA ILE A 74 3.22 11.78 4.62
C ILE A 74 2.36 10.70 3.95
N ASN A 75 1.06 10.70 4.23
CA ASN A 75 0.08 9.87 3.53
C ASN A 75 -0.54 10.66 2.40
N VAL A 76 -0.44 10.14 1.18
CA VAL A 76 -0.99 10.73 -0.04
C VAL A 76 -2.05 9.79 -0.60
N ASP A 77 -3.29 10.22 -0.51
CA ASP A 77 -4.46 9.49 -0.93
C ASP A 77 -5.03 10.10 -2.22
N GLY A 78 -5.21 9.27 -3.25
CA GLY A 78 -5.64 9.73 -4.57
C GLY A 78 -4.47 10.21 -5.43
N LEU A 79 -4.08 9.38 -6.41
CA LEU A 79 -2.88 9.62 -7.21
C LEU A 79 -3.17 10.48 -8.43
N ARG A 80 -2.80 11.76 -8.34
CA ARG A 80 -2.74 12.69 -9.47
C ARG A 80 -1.30 12.77 -9.97
N LYS A 81 -1.11 12.57 -11.28
CA LYS A 81 0.23 12.50 -11.90
C LYS A 81 1.12 13.71 -11.55
N ASP A 82 0.58 14.92 -11.69
CA ASP A 82 1.31 16.17 -11.41
C ASP A 82 1.75 16.26 -9.95
N ASP A 83 0.85 15.89 -9.02
CA ASP A 83 1.10 15.95 -7.57
C ASP A 83 2.18 14.93 -7.16
N VAL A 84 2.10 13.70 -7.69
CA VAL A 84 3.11 12.66 -7.45
C VAL A 84 4.47 13.08 -8.03
N GLU A 85 4.53 13.59 -9.26
CA GLU A 85 5.78 14.03 -9.89
C GLU A 85 6.43 15.18 -9.13
N LYS A 86 5.65 16.18 -8.70
CA LYS A 86 6.12 17.31 -7.88
C LYS A 86 6.67 16.86 -6.54
N LEU A 87 5.92 16.01 -5.83
CA LEU A 87 6.32 15.50 -4.52
C LEU A 87 7.60 14.66 -4.65
N CYS A 88 7.63 13.71 -5.59
CA CYS A 88 8.80 12.87 -5.83
C CYS A 88 10.05 13.70 -6.17
N THR A 89 9.92 14.69 -7.06
CA THR A 89 11.04 15.57 -7.44
C THR A 89 11.57 16.33 -6.23
N HIS A 90 10.70 16.90 -5.40
CA HIS A 90 11.12 17.68 -4.24
C HIS A 90 11.82 16.83 -3.16
N PHE A 91 11.37 15.59 -2.97
CA PHE A 91 11.94 14.65 -2.00
C PHE A 91 13.13 13.85 -2.56
N GLY A 92 13.59 14.15 -3.78
CA GLY A 92 14.76 13.51 -4.39
C GLY A 92 14.53 12.04 -4.81
N ILE A 93 13.27 11.67 -5.02
CA ILE A 93 12.87 10.34 -5.48
C ILE A 93 13.17 10.20 -6.97
N HIS A 94 13.77 9.08 -7.35
CA HIS A 94 14.19 8.83 -8.72
C HIS A 94 12.98 8.63 -9.65
N GLN A 95 13.05 9.16 -10.89
CA GLN A 95 11.95 9.10 -11.86
C GLN A 95 11.42 7.68 -12.12
N LEU A 96 12.30 6.66 -12.13
CA LEU A 96 11.88 5.25 -12.28
C LEU A 96 10.90 4.82 -11.17
N ILE A 97 11.13 5.25 -9.93
CA ILE A 97 10.21 4.96 -8.81
C ILE A 97 8.89 5.71 -9.01
N THR A 98 8.95 6.97 -9.45
CA THR A 98 7.74 7.74 -9.79
C THR A 98 6.90 7.07 -10.87
N GLU A 99 7.55 6.54 -11.91
CA GLU A 99 6.90 5.78 -12.98
C GLU A 99 6.26 4.48 -12.46
N ASP A 100 6.92 3.78 -11.53
CA ASP A 100 6.37 2.59 -10.88
C ASP A 100 5.12 2.89 -10.04
N ILE A 101 5.13 4.00 -9.28
CA ILE A 101 3.97 4.44 -8.48
C ILE A 101 2.76 4.75 -9.39
N LEU A 102 3.04 5.37 -10.54
CA LEU A 102 2.02 5.74 -11.51
C LEU A 102 1.55 4.57 -12.39
N SER A 103 2.30 3.47 -12.42
CA SER A 103 1.96 2.26 -13.16
C SER A 103 0.93 1.41 -12.43
N ILE A 104 0.11 0.67 -13.19
CA ILE A 104 -0.94 -0.22 -12.67
C ILE A 104 -0.52 -1.67 -12.91
N GLY A 105 -0.85 -2.56 -11.97
CA GLY A 105 -0.63 -4.00 -12.13
C GLY A 105 0.84 -4.41 -12.02
N GLN A 106 1.67 -3.55 -11.43
CA GLN A 106 3.04 -3.90 -11.09
C GLN A 106 3.05 -5.00 -10.03
N ARG A 107 4.01 -5.91 -10.13
CA ARG A 107 4.21 -6.93 -9.09
C ARG A 107 4.85 -6.28 -7.86
N PRO A 108 4.49 -6.71 -6.64
CA PRO A 108 5.14 -6.25 -5.45
C PRO A 108 6.65 -6.41 -5.53
N LYS A 109 7.37 -5.35 -5.16
CA LYS A 109 8.83 -5.28 -5.24
C LYS A 109 9.40 -4.29 -4.23
N THR A 110 10.70 -4.40 -4.00
CA THR A 110 11.46 -3.47 -3.17
C THR A 110 12.73 -3.07 -3.91
N ASP A 111 12.98 -1.77 -3.99
CA ASP A 111 14.15 -1.18 -4.65
C ASP A 111 14.85 -0.21 -3.68
N GLU A 112 16.19 -0.17 -3.70
CA GLU A 112 16.98 0.80 -2.93
C GLU A 112 17.77 1.69 -3.89
N ILE A 113 17.46 2.99 -3.89
CA ILE A 113 18.05 3.97 -4.82
C ILE A 113 18.31 5.27 -4.06
N ASN A 114 19.53 5.83 -4.19
CA ASN A 114 19.91 7.10 -3.58
C ASN A 114 19.71 7.17 -2.05
N GLY A 115 19.84 6.03 -1.36
CA GLY A 115 19.62 5.94 0.09
C GLY A 115 18.14 6.01 0.49
N LEU A 116 17.22 5.89 -0.48
CA LEU A 116 15.79 5.69 -0.25
C LEU A 116 15.45 4.22 -0.46
N VAL A 117 14.57 3.68 0.39
CA VAL A 117 13.99 2.35 0.21
C VAL A 117 12.56 2.52 -0.31
N PHE A 118 12.29 1.97 -1.48
CA PHE A 118 10.98 1.95 -2.10
C PHE A 118 10.38 0.56 -2.01
N CYS A 119 9.13 0.46 -1.58
CA CYS A 119 8.33 -0.76 -1.54
C CYS A 119 7.02 -0.53 -2.29
N LEU A 120 6.79 -1.32 -3.33
CA LEU A 120 5.48 -1.41 -3.99
C LEU A 120 4.81 -2.70 -3.52
N LEU A 121 3.61 -2.60 -2.97
CA LEU A 121 2.87 -3.69 -2.36
C LEU A 121 1.43 -3.71 -2.87
N SER A 122 0.74 -4.83 -2.63
CA SER A 122 -0.69 -4.96 -2.91
C SER A 122 -1.47 -5.08 -1.59
N MET A 123 -2.42 -4.18 -1.38
CA MET A 123 -3.43 -4.29 -0.34
C MET A 123 -4.59 -5.13 -0.88
N LEU A 124 -5.08 -6.07 -0.05
CA LEU A 124 -6.14 -7.00 -0.42
C LEU A 124 -7.39 -6.70 0.40
N TYR A 125 -8.51 -6.56 -0.29
CA TYR A 125 -9.82 -6.36 0.34
C TYR A 125 -10.76 -7.48 -0.11
N PHE A 126 -11.50 -8.05 0.83
CA PHE A 126 -12.51 -9.04 0.51
C PHE A 126 -13.87 -8.36 0.37
N ASN A 127 -14.46 -8.47 -0.82
CA ASN A 127 -15.80 -7.99 -1.09
C ASN A 127 -16.80 -9.12 -0.82
N GLU A 128 -17.54 -9.03 0.29
CA GLU A 128 -18.50 -10.06 0.69
C GLU A 128 -19.67 -10.20 -0.30
N GLU A 129 -20.13 -9.08 -0.90
CA GLU A 129 -21.27 -9.08 -1.83
C GLU A 129 -20.95 -9.83 -3.13
N GLN A 130 -19.73 -9.65 -3.65
CA GLN A 130 -19.28 -10.31 -4.88
C GLN A 130 -18.48 -11.59 -4.63
N SER A 131 -18.20 -11.93 -3.36
CA SER A 131 -17.33 -13.04 -2.95
C SER A 131 -15.98 -13.01 -3.68
N SER A 132 -15.44 -11.81 -3.89
CA SER A 132 -14.23 -11.56 -4.68
C SER A 132 -13.16 -10.86 -3.87
N VAL A 133 -11.90 -10.99 -4.32
CA VAL A 133 -10.78 -10.26 -3.73
C VAL A 133 -10.45 -9.08 -4.64
N GLU A 134 -10.53 -7.89 -4.09
CA GLU A 134 -10.09 -6.65 -4.72
C GLU A 134 -8.65 -6.37 -4.29
N THR A 135 -7.85 -5.87 -5.22
CA THR A 135 -6.46 -5.52 -4.97
C THR A 135 -6.24 -4.04 -5.22
N GLU A 136 -5.59 -3.36 -4.30
CA GLU A 136 -5.15 -1.97 -4.45
C GLU A 136 -3.63 -1.90 -4.38
N GLN A 137 -3.00 -1.07 -5.19
CA GLN A 137 -1.56 -0.85 -5.11
C GLN A 137 -1.25 0.19 -4.03
N VAL A 138 -0.28 -0.12 -3.17
CA VAL A 138 0.28 0.85 -2.23
C VAL A 138 1.77 0.97 -2.45
N SER A 139 2.26 2.21 -2.45
CA SER A 139 3.67 2.50 -2.61
C SER A 139 4.18 3.21 -1.37
N ILE A 140 5.28 2.72 -0.80
CA ILE A 140 5.88 3.25 0.43
C ILE A 140 7.32 3.60 0.12
N ILE A 141 7.73 4.81 0.45
CA ILE A 141 9.09 5.31 0.31
C ILE A 141 9.59 5.67 1.70
N LEU A 142 10.68 5.04 2.12
CA LEU A 142 11.39 5.35 3.34
C LEU A 142 12.64 6.16 2.99
N GLY A 143 12.69 7.39 3.50
CA GLY A 143 13.87 8.24 3.50
C GLY A 143 14.53 8.32 4.87
N ARG A 144 15.42 9.29 5.05
CA ARG A 144 16.21 9.44 6.28
C ARG A 144 15.33 9.75 7.51
N ASN A 145 14.46 10.75 7.39
CA ASN A 145 13.58 11.23 8.46
C ASN A 145 12.10 11.20 8.05
N PHE A 146 11.79 10.64 6.88
CA PHE A 146 10.42 10.66 6.36
C PHE A 146 9.99 9.30 5.81
N VAL A 147 8.70 9.06 5.84
CA VAL A 147 8.01 8.00 5.11
C VAL A 147 6.95 8.66 4.24
N ILE A 148 6.85 8.27 2.97
CA ILE A 148 5.75 8.69 2.09
C ILE A 148 4.99 7.44 1.67
N SER A 149 3.68 7.41 1.92
CA SER A 149 2.77 6.41 1.37
C SER A 149 1.90 7.03 0.29
N PHE A 150 1.72 6.30 -0.80
CA PHE A 150 0.87 6.65 -1.92
C PHE A 150 -0.21 5.58 -2.07
N GLN A 151 -1.47 6.00 -2.03
CA GLN A 151 -2.66 5.15 -2.11
C GLN A 151 -3.58 5.61 -3.22
N GLU A 152 -4.31 4.67 -3.83
CA GLU A 152 -5.24 4.99 -4.91
C GLU A 152 -6.59 5.46 -4.37
N ASP A 153 -7.08 4.79 -3.32
CA ASP A 153 -8.38 5.05 -2.72
C ASP A 153 -8.23 5.80 -1.39
N ALA A 154 -8.86 6.97 -1.28
CA ALA A 154 -8.87 7.77 -0.06
C ALA A 154 -9.85 7.28 1.00
N SER A 155 -10.77 6.38 0.64
CA SER A 155 -11.83 5.93 1.55
C SER A 155 -11.46 4.74 2.42
N ARG A 156 -10.41 4.00 2.05
CA ARG A 156 -10.06 2.73 2.69
C ARG A 156 -8.56 2.47 2.70
N ASP A 157 -8.05 2.09 3.86
CA ASP A 157 -6.67 1.66 4.03
C ASP A 157 -6.52 0.70 5.22
N VAL A 158 -5.30 0.18 5.38
CA VAL A 158 -4.92 -0.75 6.46
C VAL A 158 -4.02 -0.11 7.52
N PHE A 159 -3.83 1.21 7.48
CA PHE A 159 -2.86 1.93 8.30
C PHE A 159 -3.44 2.48 9.61
N ASP A 160 -4.74 2.36 9.86
CA ASP A 160 -5.36 2.76 11.13
C ASP A 160 -4.65 2.21 12.38
N PRO A 161 -4.26 0.92 12.46
CA PRO A 161 -3.51 0.41 13.61
C PRO A 161 -2.16 1.10 13.80
N VAL A 162 -1.53 1.58 12.72
CA VAL A 162 -0.28 2.35 12.77
C VAL A 162 -0.56 3.75 13.29
N ARG A 163 -1.59 4.42 12.78
CA ARG A 163 -2.01 5.75 13.26
C ARG A 163 -2.36 5.75 14.74
N GLU A 164 -3.09 4.75 15.20
CA GLU A 164 -3.44 4.60 16.62
C GLU A 164 -2.21 4.33 17.49
N LYS A 165 -1.27 3.52 17.01
CA LYS A 165 0.00 3.30 17.72
C LYS A 165 0.86 4.56 17.83
N LEU A 166 0.88 5.40 16.80
CA LEU A 166 1.63 6.67 16.83
C LEU A 166 1.11 7.64 17.89
N LYS A 167 -0.18 7.55 18.27
CA LYS A 167 -0.77 8.34 19.37
C LYS A 167 -0.35 7.84 20.76
N ILE A 168 0.21 6.63 20.88
CA ILE A 168 0.57 6.01 22.15
C ILE A 168 2.06 6.24 22.44
N PHE A 169 2.35 7.05 23.45
CA PHE A 169 3.72 7.31 23.91
C PHE A 169 4.40 6.06 24.44
N GLY A 170 5.62 5.78 23.98
CA GLY A 170 6.45 4.67 24.47
C GLY A 170 6.06 3.28 23.97
N SER A 171 5.27 3.17 22.90
CA SER A 171 5.04 1.87 22.23
C SER A 171 6.36 1.36 21.65
N LYS A 172 6.80 0.17 22.07
CA LYS A 172 7.89 -0.58 21.43
C LYS A 172 7.40 -1.34 20.21
#